data_AF-A0A2W1A7I5-F1
#
_entry.id   AF-A0A2W1A7I5-F1
#
_cell.length_a   1.000
_cell.length_b   1.000
_cell.length_c   1.000
_cell.angle_alpha   90.00
_cell.angle_beta   90.00
_cell.angle_gamma   90.00
#
_symmetry.space_group_name_H-M   'P 1'
#
loop_
_entity.id
_entity.type
_entity.pdbx_description
1 polymer ?
#
loop_
_entity_poly.entity_id
_entity_poly.type
_entity_poly.pdbx_seq_one_letter_code
_entity_poly.pdbx_strand_id
1 'polypeptide(L)'
;MTAGIIFIIFIILYTGFVVMQGRLASKAWMKNVDNNNQETIEEALNQAFESWRRPKKNDQIPYADWSSIETMEVKNVTREKCRVSMISGPDIRIIDTVRKQTGDARSVARRSAIMLAERLFFDVPFLYFELLQIDVYELSNNDIKNKNCILSTQITRDDANVADWNSYLNEEDTQNILSNWKTMQNKGALTKINPDNNAILE
;
A
#
# COMPACT_ATOMS: atom_id res chain seq x y z
N MET A 1 13.15 -36.31 -37.00
CA MET A 1 11.76 -35.85 -36.75
C MET A 1 11.27 -36.27 -35.36
N THR A 2 11.49 -37.51 -34.93
CA THR A 2 11.13 -38.04 -33.60
C THR A 2 11.77 -37.30 -32.42
N ALA A 3 13.05 -36.96 -32.50
CA ALA A 3 13.75 -36.22 -31.42
C ALA A 3 13.17 -34.82 -31.15
N GLY A 4 12.71 -34.11 -32.19
CA GLY A 4 12.08 -32.80 -32.04
C GLY A 4 10.71 -32.88 -31.37
N ILE A 5 9.94 -33.91 -31.67
CA ILE A 5 8.63 -34.16 -31.05
C ILE A 5 8.79 -34.46 -29.55
N ILE A 6 9.79 -35.28 -29.19
CA ILE A 6 10.10 -35.61 -27.78
C ILE A 6 10.47 -34.34 -27.00
N PHE A 7 11.28 -33.46 -27.58
CA PHE A 7 11.68 -32.21 -26.94
C PHE A 7 10.49 -31.26 -26.70
N ILE A 8 9.59 -31.12 -27.68
CA ILE A 8 8.37 -30.29 -27.55
C ILE A 8 7.45 -30.85 -26.46
N ILE A 9 7.23 -32.16 -26.43
CA ILE A 9 6.43 -32.82 -25.38
C ILE A 9 7.02 -32.53 -23.99
N PHE A 10 8.36 -32.58 -23.86
CA PHE A 10 9.02 -32.31 -22.60
C PHE A 10 8.82 -30.87 -22.11
N ILE A 11 8.91 -29.88 -23.01
CA ILE A 11 8.63 -28.47 -22.68
C ILE A 11 7.17 -28.29 -22.24
N ILE A 12 6.23 -28.90 -22.95
CA ILE A 12 4.79 -28.80 -22.61
C ILE A 12 4.53 -29.42 -21.23
N LEU A 13 5.08 -30.60 -20.94
CA LEU A 13 4.93 -31.24 -19.64
C LEU A 13 5.58 -30.43 -18.51
N TYR A 14 6.77 -29.88 -18.75
CA TYR A 14 7.49 -29.06 -17.78
C TYR A 14 6.72 -27.76 -17.45
N THR A 15 6.30 -27.02 -18.48
CA THR A 15 5.52 -25.79 -18.30
C THR A 15 4.16 -26.07 -17.65
N GLY A 16 3.47 -27.14 -18.06
CA GLY A 16 2.24 -27.58 -17.42
C GLY A 16 2.40 -27.92 -15.94
N PHE A 17 3.50 -28.59 -15.57
CA PHE A 17 3.81 -28.92 -14.18
C PHE A 17 4.06 -27.67 -13.32
N VAL A 18 4.82 -26.69 -13.83
CA VAL A 18 5.07 -25.42 -13.13
C VAL A 18 3.76 -24.65 -12.90
N VAL A 19 2.89 -24.57 -13.91
CA VAL A 19 1.58 -23.90 -13.78
C VAL A 19 0.69 -24.63 -12.77
N MET A 20 0.71 -25.97 -12.76
CA MET A 20 -0.06 -26.77 -11.81
C MET A 20 0.40 -26.55 -10.36
N GLN A 21 1.70 -26.47 -10.11
CA GLN A 21 2.22 -26.13 -8.78
C GLN A 21 1.76 -24.74 -8.33
N GLY A 22 1.81 -23.75 -9.22
CA GLY A 22 1.30 -22.39 -8.93
C GLY A 22 -0.18 -22.39 -8.53
N ARG A 23 -1.00 -23.19 -9.22
CA ARG A 23 -2.44 -23.34 -8.90
C ARG A 23 -2.70 -24.06 -7.58
N LEU A 24 -1.93 -25.11 -7.25
CA LEU A 24 -2.07 -25.84 -5.99
C LEU A 24 -1.62 -24.99 -4.81
N ALA A 25 -0.52 -24.24 -4.96
CA ALA A 25 -0.10 -23.24 -3.99
C ALA A 25 -1.21 -22.21 -3.77
N SER A 26 -1.73 -21.59 -4.84
CA SER A 26 -2.82 -20.62 -4.75
C SER A 26 -4.06 -21.18 -4.03
N LYS A 27 -4.44 -22.44 -4.29
CA LYS A 27 -5.56 -23.08 -3.57
C LYS A 27 -5.26 -23.33 -2.09
N ALA A 28 -4.04 -23.74 -1.74
CA ALA A 28 -3.64 -23.92 -0.35
C ALA A 28 -3.63 -22.59 0.41
N TRP A 29 -3.17 -21.52 -0.25
CA TRP A 29 -3.26 -20.14 0.23
C TRP A 29 -4.70 -19.71 0.50
N MET A 30 -5.60 -19.90 -0.47
CA MET A 30 -7.03 -19.59 -0.28
C MET A 30 -7.63 -20.37 0.89
N LYS A 31 -7.32 -21.66 1.03
CA LYS A 31 -7.81 -22.48 2.14
C LYS A 31 -7.30 -22.00 3.50
N ASN A 32 -6.06 -21.52 3.59
CA ASN A 32 -5.49 -21.02 4.84
C ASN A 32 -6.00 -19.62 5.20
N VAL A 33 -6.24 -18.77 4.20
CA VAL A 33 -6.97 -17.50 4.37
C VAL A 33 -8.41 -17.76 4.83
N ASP A 34 -9.06 -18.79 4.30
CA ASP A 34 -10.40 -19.19 4.73
C ASP A 34 -10.47 -19.63 6.20
N ASN A 35 -9.38 -20.21 6.71
CA ASN A 35 -9.25 -20.59 8.12
C ASN A 35 -8.91 -19.40 9.05
N ASN A 36 -8.89 -18.16 8.53
CA ASN A 36 -8.57 -16.94 9.28
C ASN A 36 -7.21 -17.00 10.01
N ASN A 37 -6.22 -17.65 9.40
CA ASN A 37 -4.86 -17.65 9.94
C ASN A 37 -4.21 -16.29 9.69
N GLN A 38 -4.13 -15.47 10.73
CA GLN A 38 -3.56 -14.12 10.68
C GLN A 38 -2.12 -14.12 10.12
N GLU A 39 -1.29 -15.08 10.51
CA GLU A 39 0.10 -15.19 10.03
C GLU A 39 0.16 -15.37 8.50
N THR A 40 -0.72 -16.20 7.95
CA THR A 40 -0.81 -16.39 6.49
C THR A 40 -1.29 -15.13 5.79
N ILE A 41 -2.29 -14.43 6.34
CA ILE A 41 -2.79 -13.18 5.75
C ILE A 41 -1.69 -12.11 5.75
N GLU A 42 -0.93 -12.02 6.84
CA GLU A 42 0.20 -11.11 6.97
C GLU A 42 1.33 -11.46 5.98
N GLU A 43 1.65 -12.74 5.80
CA GLU A 43 2.66 -13.18 4.81
C GLU A 43 2.23 -12.85 3.37
N ALA A 44 0.96 -13.07 3.01
CA ALA A 44 0.42 -12.69 1.70
C ALA A 44 0.53 -11.18 1.46
N LEU A 45 0.20 -10.38 2.47
CA LEU A 45 0.28 -8.94 2.41
C LEU A 45 1.73 -8.46 2.28
N ASN A 46 2.65 -9.03 3.05
CA ASN A 46 4.08 -8.75 2.94
C ASN A 46 4.66 -9.14 1.58
N GLN A 47 4.19 -10.23 0.98
CA GLN A 47 4.56 -10.61 -0.38
C GLN A 47 4.06 -9.61 -1.42
N ALA A 48 2.82 -9.10 -1.26
CA ALA A 48 2.28 -8.04 -2.11
C ALA A 48 3.10 -6.75 -1.95
N PHE A 49 3.44 -6.37 -0.71
CA PHE A 49 4.26 -5.20 -0.40
C PHE A 49 5.62 -5.29 -1.07
N GLU A 50 6.28 -6.44 -0.95
CA GLU A 50 7.56 -6.69 -1.58
C GLU A 50 7.45 -6.65 -3.11
N SER A 51 6.34 -7.12 -3.69
CA SER A 51 6.08 -7.00 -5.12
C SER A 51 5.91 -5.56 -5.58
N TRP A 52 5.34 -4.69 -4.73
CA TRP A 52 5.15 -3.26 -5.01
C TRP A 52 6.42 -2.45 -4.75
N ARG A 53 7.37 -2.91 -3.94
CA ARG A 53 8.70 -2.30 -3.80
C ARG A 53 9.60 -2.54 -5.02
N ARG A 54 9.37 -3.65 -5.73
CA ARG A 54 10.20 -4.13 -6.85
C ARG A 54 9.97 -3.51 -8.24
N PRO A 55 8.84 -2.88 -8.61
CA PRO A 55 8.63 -2.40 -9.97
C PRO A 55 9.25 -1.02 -10.21
N LYS A 56 9.71 -0.86 -11.44
CA LYS A 56 10.32 0.33 -12.04
C LYS A 56 9.38 1.54 -12.05
N LYS A 57 9.99 2.71 -11.81
CA LYS A 57 9.57 4.08 -12.11
C LYS A 57 8.43 4.17 -13.15
N ASN A 58 7.19 4.31 -12.68
CA ASN A 58 6.14 4.95 -13.45
C ASN A 58 6.44 6.46 -13.41
N ASP A 59 6.79 7.06 -14.55
CA ASP A 59 7.17 8.48 -14.64
C ASP A 59 6.05 9.44 -14.22
N GLN A 60 4.81 8.96 -14.11
CA GLN A 60 3.65 9.76 -13.71
C GLN A 60 3.48 9.90 -12.19
N ILE A 61 4.15 9.05 -11.39
CA ILE A 61 4.04 9.09 -9.93
C ILE A 61 5.22 9.86 -9.34
N PRO A 62 4.97 10.93 -8.55
CA PRO A 62 6.03 11.62 -7.84
C PRO A 62 6.86 10.69 -6.95
N TYR A 63 8.18 10.83 -7.02
CA TYR A 63 9.11 9.95 -6.30
C TYR A 63 8.84 9.90 -4.80
N ALA A 64 8.47 11.03 -4.18
CA ALA A 64 8.17 11.08 -2.75
C ALA A 64 6.95 10.24 -2.34
N ASP A 65 5.94 10.15 -3.22
CA ASP A 65 4.75 9.33 -2.95
C ASP A 65 5.13 7.85 -2.98
N TRP A 66 5.90 7.46 -3.98
CA TRP A 66 6.39 6.09 -4.13
C TRP A 66 7.33 5.68 -3.00
N SER A 67 8.29 6.55 -2.66
CA SER A 67 9.19 6.35 -1.54
C SER A 67 8.41 6.16 -0.22
N SER A 68 7.26 6.82 -0.06
CA SER A 68 6.41 6.61 1.11
C SER A 68 5.80 5.19 1.12
N ILE A 69 5.31 4.69 -0.03
CA ILE A 69 4.82 3.31 -0.17
C ILE A 69 5.91 2.29 0.15
N GLU A 70 7.16 2.52 -0.26
CA GLU A 70 8.25 1.58 0.01
C GLU A 70 8.46 1.34 1.52
N THR A 71 8.15 2.34 2.35
CA THR A 71 8.25 2.27 3.83
C THR A 71 7.03 1.65 4.51
N MET A 72 6.04 1.15 3.76
CA MET A 72 4.85 0.55 4.35
C MET A 72 5.17 -0.68 5.19
N GLU A 73 4.50 -0.81 6.31
CA GLU A 73 4.60 -1.90 7.28
C GLU A 73 3.20 -2.29 7.76
N VAL A 74 2.93 -3.59 7.80
CA VAL A 74 1.69 -4.11 8.41
C VAL A 74 1.78 -3.89 9.92
N LYS A 75 0.75 -3.29 10.51
CA LYS A 75 0.61 -3.19 11.98
C LYS A 75 -0.17 -4.36 12.54
N ASN A 76 -1.34 -4.60 11.97
CA ASN A 76 -2.20 -5.71 12.33
C ASN A 76 -3.15 -5.98 11.16
N VAL A 77 -3.56 -7.24 10.98
CA VAL A 77 -4.42 -7.66 9.88
C VAL A 77 -5.32 -8.81 10.29
N THR A 78 -6.56 -8.78 9.81
CA THR A 78 -7.52 -9.87 9.85
C THR A 78 -8.06 -10.09 8.43
N ARG A 79 -8.94 -11.07 8.24
CA ARG A 79 -9.56 -11.32 6.94
C ARG A 79 -10.27 -10.09 6.35
N GLU A 80 -10.93 -9.31 7.19
CA GLU A 80 -11.80 -8.19 6.79
C GLU A 80 -11.15 -6.83 7.04
N LYS A 81 -10.17 -6.74 7.93
CA LYS A 81 -9.59 -5.46 8.36
C LYS A 81 -8.08 -5.47 8.21
N CYS A 82 -7.52 -4.35 7.78
CA CYS A 82 -6.06 -4.22 7.70
C CYS A 82 -5.61 -2.84 8.16
N ARG A 83 -4.66 -2.83 9.11
CA ARG A 83 -4.00 -1.62 9.61
C ARG A 83 -2.56 -1.62 9.12
N VAL A 84 -2.20 -0.58 8.40
CA VAL A 84 -0.87 -0.39 7.81
C VAL A 84 -0.32 0.96 8.24
N SER A 85 0.98 1.03 8.45
CA SER A 85 1.69 2.29 8.65
C SER A 85 2.68 2.56 7.55
N MET A 86 2.94 3.83 7.25
CA MET A 86 4.04 4.24 6.37
C MET A 86 4.70 5.52 6.88
N ILE A 87 5.83 5.88 6.28
CA ILE A 87 6.57 7.11 6.54
C ILE A 87 6.47 8.02 5.32
N SER A 88 6.28 9.32 5.53
CA SER A 88 6.23 10.31 4.47
C SER A 88 7.20 11.45 4.72
N GLY A 89 7.96 11.80 3.68
CA GLY A 89 8.90 12.92 3.67
C GLY A 89 8.49 14.01 2.68
N PRO A 90 9.19 15.16 2.66
CA PRO A 90 8.93 16.23 1.69
C PRO A 90 9.25 15.79 0.25
N ASP A 91 8.51 16.32 -0.72
CA ASP A 91 8.80 16.10 -2.14
C ASP A 91 9.89 17.07 -2.61
N ILE A 92 11.12 16.55 -2.73
CA ILE A 92 12.30 17.30 -3.15
C ILE A 92 12.66 16.92 -4.59
N ARG A 93 12.70 17.92 -5.48
CA ARG A 93 13.08 17.74 -6.89
C ARG A 93 14.27 18.62 -7.24
N ILE A 94 15.03 18.20 -8.25
CA ILE A 94 16.09 19.03 -8.83
C ILE A 94 15.49 19.76 -10.03
N ILE A 95 15.36 21.09 -9.91
CA ILE A 95 14.84 21.98 -10.96
C ILE A 95 15.94 23.00 -11.22
N ASP A 96 16.35 23.16 -12.48
CA ASP A 96 17.41 24.08 -12.88
C ASP A 96 18.71 23.91 -12.06
N THR A 97 19.13 22.65 -11.84
CA THR A 97 20.31 22.27 -11.02
C THR A 97 20.20 22.60 -9.53
N VAL A 98 19.07 23.10 -9.05
CA VAL A 98 18.82 23.43 -7.63
C VAL A 98 17.85 22.43 -7.00
N ARG A 99 18.14 21.98 -5.78
CA ARG A 99 17.18 21.20 -4.98
C ARG A 99 16.08 22.13 -4.50
N LYS A 100 14.85 21.89 -4.95
CA LYS A 100 13.66 22.64 -4.57
C LYS A 100 12.63 21.69 -3.96
N GLN A 101 12.08 22.09 -2.82
CA GLN A 101 10.93 21.41 -2.24
C GLN A 101 9.68 21.81 -3.04
N THR A 102 9.01 20.82 -3.62
CA THR A 102 7.82 20.97 -4.45
C THR A 102 6.53 20.60 -3.72
N GLY A 103 6.63 19.85 -2.61
CA GLY A 103 5.52 19.52 -1.73
C GLY A 103 6.00 19.31 -0.29
N ASP A 104 5.14 19.58 0.69
CA ASP A 104 5.41 19.26 2.09
C ASP A 104 5.06 17.79 2.41
N ALA A 105 5.55 17.28 3.54
CA ALA A 105 5.33 15.89 3.94
C ALA A 105 3.84 15.56 4.12
N ARG A 106 3.00 16.55 4.43
CA ARG A 106 1.54 16.36 4.58
C ARG A 106 0.88 16.14 3.23
N SER A 107 1.23 16.92 2.22
CA SER A 107 0.72 16.76 0.86
C SER A 107 1.13 15.40 0.29
N VAL A 108 2.37 14.96 0.54
CA VAL A 108 2.85 13.62 0.17
C VAL A 108 2.06 12.54 0.94
N ALA A 109 1.89 12.68 2.26
CA ALA A 109 1.17 11.72 3.10
C ALA A 109 -0.26 11.48 2.62
N ARG A 110 -0.98 12.53 2.21
CA ARG A 110 -2.35 12.42 1.68
C ARG A 110 -2.38 11.59 0.40
N ARG A 111 -1.52 11.93 -0.55
CA ARG A 111 -1.43 11.27 -1.86
C ARG A 111 -0.98 9.81 -1.73
N SER A 112 0.04 9.56 -0.92
CA SER A 112 0.52 8.20 -0.66
C SER A 112 -0.50 7.35 0.09
N ALA A 113 -1.29 7.92 1.01
CA ALA A 113 -2.38 7.21 1.68
C ALA A 113 -3.47 6.76 0.71
N ILE A 114 -3.89 7.63 -0.21
CA ILE A 114 -4.85 7.27 -1.26
C ILE A 114 -4.27 6.17 -2.15
N MET A 115 -3.03 6.35 -2.61
CA MET A 115 -2.32 5.40 -3.48
C MET A 115 -2.12 4.03 -2.83
N LEU A 116 -1.91 3.98 -1.51
CA LEU A 116 -1.82 2.74 -0.74
C LEU A 116 -3.18 2.09 -0.56
N ALA A 117 -4.23 2.88 -0.26
CA ALA A 117 -5.58 2.37 -0.08
C ALA A 117 -6.08 1.64 -1.34
N GLU A 118 -5.89 2.23 -2.52
CA GLU A 118 -6.21 1.62 -3.81
C GLU A 118 -5.58 0.22 -3.94
N ARG A 119 -4.25 0.16 -3.75
CA ARG A 119 -3.48 -1.10 -3.86
C ARG A 119 -3.94 -2.14 -2.86
N LEU A 120 -4.18 -1.74 -1.61
CA LEU A 120 -4.67 -2.65 -0.57
C LEU A 120 -6.05 -3.22 -0.90
N PHE A 121 -6.94 -2.44 -1.50
CA PHE A 121 -8.28 -2.91 -1.85
C PHE A 121 -8.32 -3.75 -3.13
N PHE A 122 -7.49 -3.43 -4.12
CA PHE A 122 -7.66 -3.95 -5.48
C PHE A 122 -6.47 -4.74 -6.03
N ASP A 123 -5.25 -4.55 -5.50
CA ASP A 123 -4.04 -5.19 -6.03
C ASP A 123 -3.55 -6.36 -5.16
N VAL A 124 -4.03 -6.49 -3.92
CA VAL A 124 -3.64 -7.62 -3.05
C VAL A 124 -4.41 -8.88 -3.47
N PRO A 125 -3.72 -9.94 -3.93
CA PRO A 125 -4.39 -11.14 -4.40
C PRO A 125 -5.03 -11.91 -3.24
N PHE A 126 -6.21 -12.48 -3.48
CA PHE A 126 -6.94 -13.36 -2.56
C PHE A 126 -7.40 -12.75 -1.22
N LEU A 127 -7.12 -11.47 -0.97
CA LEU A 127 -7.55 -10.77 0.24
C LEU A 127 -8.64 -9.75 -0.12
N TYR A 128 -9.67 -9.69 0.73
CA TYR A 128 -10.81 -8.81 0.54
C TYR A 128 -11.09 -8.06 1.84
N PHE A 129 -10.35 -6.97 2.04
CA PHE A 129 -10.59 -6.10 3.19
C PHE A 129 -11.87 -5.29 3.00
N GLU A 130 -12.69 -5.21 4.03
CA GLU A 130 -13.86 -4.33 4.12
C GLU A 130 -13.49 -2.96 4.69
N LEU A 131 -12.50 -2.91 5.59
CA LEU A 131 -12.08 -1.71 6.30
C LEU A 131 -10.55 -1.64 6.41
N LEU A 132 -9.97 -0.51 5.99
CA LEU A 132 -8.55 -0.23 6.15
C LEU A 132 -8.31 0.92 7.10
N GLN A 133 -7.17 0.89 7.78
CA GLN A 133 -6.59 2.04 8.46
C GLN A 133 -5.16 2.24 7.99
N ILE A 134 -4.86 3.47 7.58
CA ILE A 134 -3.53 3.86 7.11
C ILE A 134 -3.01 4.98 8.02
N ASP A 135 -1.93 4.69 8.72
CA ASP A 135 -1.25 5.60 9.63
C ASP A 135 0.05 6.12 8.99
N VAL A 136 0.13 7.42 8.72
CA VAL A 136 1.30 8.02 8.09
C VAL A 136 2.08 8.86 9.09
N TYR A 137 3.35 8.50 9.25
CA TYR A 137 4.29 9.19 10.12
C TYR A 137 5.21 10.09 9.31
N GLU A 138 5.55 11.24 9.87
CA GLU A 138 6.51 12.15 9.25
C GLU A 138 7.93 11.60 9.35
N LEU A 139 8.68 11.68 8.26
CA LEU A 139 10.11 11.41 8.25
C LEU A 139 10.83 12.47 9.11
N SER A 140 11.26 12.07 10.29
CA SER A 140 11.99 12.94 11.21
C SER A 140 13.38 13.27 10.66
N ASN A 141 13.74 14.57 10.64
CA ASN A 141 15.04 15.02 10.15
C ASN A 141 16.21 14.62 11.06
N ASN A 142 15.99 14.25 12.33
CA ASN A 142 17.07 13.97 13.30
C ASN A 142 16.69 13.06 14.50
N ASP A 143 15.43 12.68 14.66
CA ASP A 143 15.00 11.93 15.84
C ASP A 143 14.04 10.78 15.47
N ILE A 144 14.61 9.59 15.35
CA ILE A 144 13.90 8.34 15.03
C ILE A 144 12.93 7.95 16.16
N LYS A 145 13.09 8.51 17.38
CA LYS A 145 12.24 8.20 18.53
C LYS A 145 10.91 8.95 18.49
N ASN A 146 10.87 10.12 17.84
CA ASN A 146 9.65 10.91 17.70
C ASN A 146 8.89 10.52 16.43
N LYS A 147 8.11 9.45 16.52
CA LYS A 147 7.13 9.07 15.50
C LYS A 147 5.95 10.06 15.55
N ASN A 148 6.02 11.13 14.75
CA ASN A 148 4.95 12.10 14.60
C ASN A 148 3.94 11.60 13.56
N CYS A 149 2.79 11.08 14.00
CA CYS A 149 1.71 10.75 13.08
C CYS A 149 1.09 12.05 12.54
N ILE A 150 1.16 12.24 11.22
CA ILE A 150 0.67 13.44 10.53
C ILE A 150 -0.66 13.24 9.83
N LEU A 151 -1.01 11.99 9.54
CA LEU A 151 -2.26 11.58 8.92
C LEU A 151 -2.61 10.18 9.43
N SER A 152 -3.86 9.98 9.85
CA SER A 152 -4.42 8.65 10.06
C SER A 152 -5.78 8.62 9.39
N THR A 153 -6.01 7.67 8.50
CA THR A 153 -7.26 7.58 7.75
C THR A 153 -7.85 6.19 7.82
N GLN A 154 -9.16 6.12 8.00
CA GLN A 154 -9.94 4.91 7.92
C GLN A 154 -10.87 4.99 6.71
N ILE A 155 -10.91 3.92 5.92
CA ILE A 155 -11.63 3.86 4.66
C ILE A 155 -12.35 2.52 4.55
N THR A 156 -13.62 2.54 4.16
CA THR A 156 -14.38 1.33 3.83
C THR A 156 -14.24 0.98 2.35
N ARG A 157 -14.50 -0.27 1.99
CA ARG A 157 -14.51 -0.67 0.58
C ARG A 157 -15.58 0.07 -0.23
N ASP A 158 -16.71 0.42 0.37
CA ASP A 158 -17.76 1.19 -0.32
C ASP A 158 -17.25 2.59 -0.69
N ASP A 159 -16.55 3.27 0.22
CA ASP A 159 -15.91 4.56 -0.04
C ASP A 159 -14.81 4.43 -1.11
N ALA A 160 -14.08 3.31 -1.10
CA ALA A 160 -13.04 3.00 -2.07
C ALA A 160 -13.61 2.80 -3.50
N ASN A 161 -14.77 2.16 -3.62
CA ASN A 161 -15.40 1.90 -4.92
C ASN A 161 -15.87 3.17 -5.65
N VAL A 162 -16.09 4.27 -4.91
CA VAL A 162 -16.54 5.55 -5.47
C VAL A 162 -15.42 6.59 -5.58
N ALA A 163 -14.21 6.28 -5.12
CA ALA A 163 -13.08 7.20 -5.17
C ALA A 163 -12.51 7.31 -6.60
N ASP A 164 -12.17 8.53 -7.02
CA ASP A 164 -11.45 8.76 -8.28
C ASP A 164 -9.94 8.62 -8.05
N TRP A 165 -9.44 7.40 -8.17
CA TRP A 165 -8.03 7.04 -7.95
C TRP A 165 -7.04 7.71 -8.90
N ASN A 166 -7.46 8.37 -9.97
CA ASN A 166 -6.55 9.06 -10.88
C ASN A 166 -6.38 10.55 -10.57
N SER A 167 -7.23 11.09 -9.68
CA SER A 167 -7.30 12.52 -9.39
C SER A 167 -6.38 12.99 -8.24
N TYR A 168 -5.78 12.06 -7.49
CA TYR A 168 -4.99 12.39 -6.28
C TYR A 168 -3.72 13.24 -6.53
N LEU A 169 -3.33 13.49 -7.78
CA LEU A 169 -2.24 14.43 -8.06
C LEU A 169 -2.68 15.89 -7.91
N ASN A 170 -3.99 16.15 -7.99
CA ASN A 170 -4.60 17.44 -7.70
C ASN A 170 -4.88 17.55 -6.19
N GLU A 171 -4.48 18.67 -5.58
CA GLU A 171 -4.69 18.90 -4.15
C GLU A 171 -6.18 19.00 -3.81
N GLU A 172 -6.99 19.65 -4.66
CA GLU A 172 -8.44 19.78 -4.43
C GLU A 172 -9.12 18.41 -4.41
N ASP A 173 -8.83 17.58 -5.40
CA ASP A 173 -9.41 16.23 -5.49
C ASP A 173 -8.91 15.33 -4.36
N THR A 174 -7.64 15.46 -3.97
CA THR A 174 -7.09 14.78 -2.79
C THR A 174 -7.84 15.15 -1.51
N GLN A 175 -8.14 16.44 -1.31
CA GLN A 175 -8.96 16.87 -0.17
C GLN A 175 -10.38 16.31 -0.26
N ASN A 176 -10.99 16.33 -1.45
CA ASN A 176 -12.34 15.81 -1.66
C ASN A 176 -12.42 14.33 -1.32
N ILE A 177 -11.47 13.51 -1.81
CA ILE A 177 -11.38 12.08 -1.49
C ILE A 177 -11.28 11.88 0.03
N LEU A 178 -10.32 12.54 0.69
CA LEU A 178 -10.10 12.38 2.13
C LEU A 178 -11.25 12.92 2.98
N SER A 179 -12.02 13.89 2.48
CA SER A 179 -13.18 14.41 3.19
C SER A 179 -14.33 13.41 3.27
N ASN A 180 -14.41 12.48 2.32
CA ASN A 180 -15.38 11.37 2.33
C ASN A 180 -14.94 10.25 3.27
N TRP A 181 -13.68 10.23 3.70
CA TRP A 181 -13.13 9.20 4.56
C TRP A 181 -13.07 9.66 6.02
N LYS A 182 -12.91 8.71 6.94
CA LYS A 182 -12.70 9.04 8.35
C LYS A 182 -11.23 9.36 8.56
N THR A 183 -10.86 10.61 8.28
CA THR A 183 -9.47 11.07 8.29
C THR A 183 -9.18 12.04 9.43
N MET A 184 -8.09 11.78 10.17
CA MET A 184 -7.47 12.68 11.14
C MET A 184 -6.20 13.28 10.53
N GLN A 185 -6.11 14.61 10.51
CA GLN A 185 -4.96 15.34 9.96
C GLN A 185 -4.38 16.32 10.95
N ASN A 186 -3.05 16.40 10.96
CA ASN A 186 -2.37 17.34 11.82
C ASN A 186 -2.44 18.75 11.20
N LYS A 187 -3.21 19.64 11.84
CA LYS A 187 -3.40 21.03 11.41
C LYS A 187 -2.25 21.96 11.83
N GLY A 188 -1.27 21.52 12.63
CA GLY A 188 -0.13 22.35 13.02
C GLY A 188 0.78 21.72 14.08
N ALA A 189 1.91 22.36 14.40
CA ALA A 189 2.96 21.78 15.26
C ALA A 189 2.52 21.31 16.67
N LEU A 190 1.34 21.73 17.15
CA LEU A 190 0.84 21.44 18.49
C LEU A 190 -0.22 20.32 18.54
N THR A 191 -0.75 19.87 17.40
CA THR A 191 -1.82 18.86 17.37
C THR A 191 -1.24 17.48 17.11
N LYS A 192 -0.93 16.73 18.17
CA LYS A 192 -0.45 15.35 18.01
C LYS A 192 -1.62 14.43 17.70
N ILE A 193 -1.55 13.71 16.58
CA ILE A 193 -2.48 12.60 16.30
C ILE A 193 -1.99 11.38 17.05
N ASN A 194 -2.90 10.73 17.78
CA ASN A 194 -2.68 9.37 18.24
C ASN A 194 -3.54 8.40 17.40
N PRO A 195 -2.94 7.63 16.46
CA PRO A 195 -3.69 6.68 15.63
C PRO A 195 -4.29 5.51 16.44
N ASP A 196 -3.80 5.28 17.66
CA ASP A 196 -4.26 4.18 18.52
C ASP A 196 -5.60 4.47 19.22
N ASN A 197 -5.96 5.76 19.41
CA ASN A 197 -7.15 6.14 20.17
C ASN A 197 -8.48 5.66 19.56
N ASN A 198 -8.50 5.30 18.27
CA ASN A 198 -9.67 4.78 17.57
C ASN A 198 -9.27 3.70 16.55
N ALA A 199 -8.20 2.96 16.85
CA ALA A 199 -7.66 2.01 15.89
C ALA A 199 -8.68 0.93 15.53
N ILE A 200 -8.73 0.55 14.25
CA ILE A 200 -9.61 -0.54 13.80
C ILE A 200 -9.15 -1.92 14.30
N LEU A 201 -7.86 -2.01 14.64
CA LEU A 201 -7.15 -3.18 15.15
C LEU A 201 -6.03 -2.69 16.10
N GLU A 202 -5.83 -3.39 17.22
CA GLU A 202 -4.81 -3.08 18.23
C GLU A 202 -3.38 -3.39 17.75
#